data_AF-A0A8P4K8R0-F1
#
_entry.id   AF-A0A8P4K8R0-F1
#
_cell.length_a   1.000
_cell.length_b   1.000
_cell.length_c   1.000
_cell.angle_alpha   90.00
_cell.angle_beta   90.00
_cell.angle_gamma   90.00
#
_symmetry.space_group_name_H-M   'P 1'
#
loop_
_entity.id
_entity.type
_entity.pdbx_description
1 polymer ?
#
loop_
_entity_poly.entity_id
_entity_poly.type
_entity_poly.pdbx_seq_one_letter_code
_entity_poly.pdbx_strand_id
1 'polypeptide(L)'
;LSEQYFSAVQRFVVFDLGLTLLPVSGQTEASQLITQISQTQTFGNPFRRRTSSQLLDPLILALVQQVPGVGRVKALALLQHFSSIQKLCNAAPAQLEPIVGHAAAQQIHNFFHKPRW
;
A
#
# COMPACT_ATOMS: atom_id res chain seq x y z
N LEU A 1 2.06 -18.66 -37.35
CA LEU A 1 3.52 -18.43 -37.23
C LEU A 1 4.08 -19.56 -36.37
N SER A 2 5.15 -20.20 -36.81
CA SER A 2 5.72 -21.35 -36.11
C SER A 2 6.39 -20.88 -34.81
N GLU A 3 6.01 -21.47 -33.66
CA GLU A 3 6.42 -21.05 -32.29
C GLU A 3 7.93 -20.91 -32.10
N GLN A 4 8.71 -21.59 -32.93
CA GLN A 4 10.18 -21.57 -32.96
C GLN A 4 10.81 -20.17 -33.04
N TYR A 5 10.16 -19.20 -33.68
CA TYR A 5 10.69 -17.82 -33.79
C TYR A 5 10.21 -16.89 -32.67
N PHE A 6 9.16 -17.27 -31.95
CA PHE A 6 8.56 -16.41 -30.95
C PHE A 6 9.50 -16.18 -29.76
N SER A 7 10.27 -17.19 -29.36
CA SER A 7 11.20 -17.09 -28.24
C SER A 7 12.28 -16.02 -28.45
N ALA A 8 12.86 -15.96 -29.65
CA ALA A 8 13.88 -14.95 -29.99
C ALA A 8 13.29 -13.54 -30.04
N VAL A 9 12.11 -13.39 -30.66
CA VAL A 9 11.41 -12.10 -30.74
C VAL A 9 10.95 -11.63 -29.37
N GLN A 10 10.39 -12.51 -28.54
CA GLN A 10 10.00 -12.19 -27.17
C GLN A 10 11.19 -11.73 -26.35
N ARG A 11 12.34 -12.43 -26.47
CA ARG A 11 13.53 -12.04 -25.73
C ARG A 11 13.97 -10.62 -26.09
N PHE A 12 14.05 -10.33 -27.38
CA PHE A 12 14.47 -9.03 -27.87
C PHE A 12 13.48 -7.91 -27.50
N VAL A 13 12.18 -8.12 -27.75
CA VAL A 13 11.17 -7.08 -27.53
C VAL A 13 10.93 -6.82 -26.05
N VAL A 14 10.86 -7.86 -25.22
CA VAL A 14 10.52 -7.71 -23.80
C VAL A 14 11.73 -7.34 -22.96
N PHE A 15 12.88 -7.98 -23.17
CA PHE A 15 14.06 -7.74 -22.32
C PHE A 15 14.98 -6.66 -22.88
N ASP A 16 15.27 -6.66 -24.19
CA ASP A 16 16.25 -5.72 -24.75
C ASP A 16 15.60 -4.34 -25.03
N LEU A 17 14.34 -4.32 -25.47
CA LEU A 17 13.60 -3.07 -25.75
C LEU A 17 12.67 -2.62 -24.61
N GLY A 18 12.35 -3.50 -23.65
CA GLY A 18 11.44 -3.17 -22.55
C GLY A 18 9.99 -2.94 -23.00
N LEU A 19 9.60 -3.44 -24.17
CA LEU A 19 8.25 -3.28 -24.73
C LEU A 19 7.37 -4.49 -24.42
N THR A 20 6.06 -4.27 -24.38
CA THR A 20 5.08 -5.34 -24.19
C THR A 20 4.84 -6.09 -25.51
N LEU A 21 5.05 -7.40 -25.51
CA LEU A 21 4.71 -8.29 -26.63
C LEU A 21 3.49 -9.14 -26.26
N LEU A 22 2.46 -9.13 -27.11
CA LEU A 22 1.24 -9.93 -26.94
C LEU A 22 1.07 -10.88 -28.14
N PRO A 23 1.25 -12.20 -27.97
CA PRO A 23 1.01 -13.15 -29.05
C PRO A 23 -0.49 -13.29 -29.34
N VAL A 24 -0.82 -13.48 -30.62
CA VAL A 24 -2.19 -13.71 -31.09
C VAL A 24 -2.21 -14.90 -32.03
N SER A 25 -3.21 -15.77 -31.89
CA SER A 25 -3.40 -16.98 -32.70
C SER A 25 -4.09 -16.70 -34.04
N GLY A 26 -4.77 -15.55 -34.16
CA GLY A 26 -5.42 -15.12 -35.39
C GLY A 26 -5.96 -13.70 -35.35
N GLN A 27 -6.51 -13.24 -36.48
CA GLN A 27 -7.00 -11.86 -36.64
C GLN A 27 -8.21 -11.55 -35.75
N THR A 28 -9.08 -12.53 -35.50
CA THR A 28 -10.24 -12.37 -34.62
C THR A 28 -9.84 -12.14 -33.16
N GLU A 29 -8.81 -12.84 -32.68
CA GLU A 29 -8.26 -12.62 -31.35
C GLU A 29 -7.55 -11.26 -31.27
N ALA A 30 -6.82 -10.89 -32.32
CA ALA A 30 -6.16 -9.60 -32.42
C ALA A 30 -7.15 -8.42 -32.33
N SER A 31 -8.30 -8.50 -33.03
CA SER A 31 -9.31 -7.44 -32.99
C SER A 31 -9.94 -7.31 -31.60
N GLN A 32 -10.28 -8.43 -30.96
CA GLN A 32 -10.82 -8.45 -29.60
C GLN A 32 -9.84 -7.86 -28.57
N LEU A 33 -8.55 -8.21 -28.66
CA LEU A 33 -7.51 -7.67 -27.79
C LEU A 33 -7.38 -6.15 -27.93
N ILE A 34 -7.36 -5.62 -29.15
CA ILE A 34 -7.28 -4.17 -29.39
C ILE A 34 -8.50 -3.47 -28.79
N THR A 35 -9.71 -4.04 -28.96
CA THR A 35 -10.93 -3.51 -28.35
C THR A 35 -10.83 -3.50 -26.82
N GLN A 36 -10.34 -4.58 -26.20
CA GLN A 36 -10.16 -4.64 -24.75
C GLN A 36 -9.12 -3.65 -24.23
N ILE A 37 -8.00 -3.46 -24.93
CA ILE A 37 -6.96 -2.48 -24.55
C ILE A 37 -7.54 -1.06 -24.50
N SER A 38 -8.37 -0.71 -25.49
CA SER A 38 -9.06 0.59 -25.52
C SER A 38 -10.06 0.72 -24.36
N GLN A 39 -10.86 -0.32 -24.09
CA GLN A 39 -11.87 -0.30 -23.04
C GLN A 39 -11.28 -0.31 -21.62
N THR A 40 -10.16 -1.01 -21.40
CA THR A 40 -9.54 -1.17 -20.07
C THR A 40 -9.02 0.16 -19.51
N GLN A 41 -8.73 1.14 -20.37
CA GLN A 41 -8.40 2.50 -19.93
C GLN A 41 -9.55 3.17 -19.17
N THR A 42 -10.80 2.81 -19.47
CA THR A 42 -12.00 3.39 -18.86
C THR A 42 -12.38 2.71 -17.54
N PHE A 43 -12.22 1.39 -17.44
CA PHE A 43 -12.71 0.62 -16.29
C PHE A 43 -11.73 0.52 -15.11
N GLY A 44 -10.48 0.97 -15.29
CA GLY A 44 -9.47 0.99 -14.24
C GLY A 44 -8.93 -0.41 -13.91
N ASN A 45 -7.63 -0.49 -13.65
CA ASN A 45 -6.97 -1.76 -13.36
C ASN A 45 -7.05 -2.07 -11.85
N PRO A 46 -7.62 -3.20 -11.41
CA PRO A 46 -7.71 -3.58 -9.99
C PRO A 46 -6.34 -3.87 -9.35
N PHE A 47 -5.34 -4.24 -10.13
CA PHE A 47 -3.95 -4.40 -9.69
C PHE A 47 -3.19 -3.08 -9.61
N ARG A 48 -3.74 -2.00 -10.18
CA ARG A 48 -3.17 -0.66 -10.01
C ARG A 48 -3.52 -0.20 -8.61
N ARG A 49 -2.61 -0.44 -7.67
CA ARG A 49 -2.70 0.09 -6.31
C ARG A 49 -2.85 1.61 -6.40
N ARG A 50 -4.06 2.10 -6.16
CA ARG A 50 -4.24 3.50 -5.77
C ARG A 50 -3.70 3.58 -4.35
N THR A 51 -2.59 4.27 -4.17
CA THR A 51 -2.12 4.63 -2.83
C THR A 51 -3.06 5.68 -2.27
N SER A 52 -4.25 5.27 -1.86
CA SER A 52 -5.08 6.10 -1.00
C SER A 52 -4.48 6.02 0.40
N SER A 53 -3.54 6.92 0.69
CA SER A 53 -3.00 7.09 2.04
C SER A 53 -4.06 7.76 2.92
N GLN A 54 -5.12 7.04 3.26
CA GLN A 54 -6.08 7.49 4.26
C GLN A 54 -5.54 7.07 5.63
N LEU A 55 -5.37 8.03 6.55
CA LEU A 55 -4.84 7.77 7.89
C LEU A 55 -5.71 6.82 8.73
N LEU A 56 -6.97 6.63 8.32
CA LEU A 56 -7.93 5.69 8.90
C LEU A 56 -7.97 4.36 8.14
N ASP A 57 -6.95 4.05 7.34
CA ASP A 57 -6.78 2.73 6.75
C ASP A 57 -6.76 1.68 7.89
N PRO A 58 -7.57 0.61 7.79
CA PRO A 58 -7.50 -0.54 8.70
C PRO A 58 -6.09 -1.02 8.99
N LEU A 59 -5.17 -0.92 8.02
CA LEU A 59 -3.77 -1.30 8.20
C LEU A 59 -3.05 -0.39 9.20
N ILE A 60 -3.23 0.93 9.10
CA ILE A 60 -2.62 1.92 10.01
C ILE A 60 -3.18 1.72 11.43
N LEU A 61 -4.48 1.48 11.54
CA LEU A 61 -5.13 1.20 12.81
C LEU A 61 -4.63 -0.11 13.44
N ALA A 62 -4.39 -1.15 12.65
CA ALA A 62 -3.79 -2.39 13.12
C ALA A 62 -2.35 -2.20 13.61
N LEU A 63 -1.56 -1.35 12.94
CA LEU A 63 -0.20 -1.00 13.37
C LEU A 63 -0.19 -0.26 14.71
N VAL A 64 -1.08 0.72 14.89
CA VAL A 64 -1.18 1.47 16.16
C VAL A 64 -1.65 0.58 17.31
N GLN A 65 -2.45 -0.45 17.04
CA GLN A 65 -2.85 -1.44 18.04
C GLN A 65 -1.73 -2.38 18.50
N GLN A 66 -0.62 -2.48 17.75
CA GLN A 66 0.55 -3.25 18.20
C GLN A 66 1.30 -2.56 19.35
N VAL A 67 1.00 -1.29 19.63
CA VAL A 67 1.60 -0.56 20.74
C VAL A 67 0.98 -1.05 22.06
N PRO A 68 1.80 -1.47 23.04
CA PRO A 68 1.30 -1.97 24.32
C PRO A 68 0.47 -0.89 25.03
N GLY A 69 -0.73 -1.24 25.47
CA GLY A 69 -1.66 -0.31 26.14
C GLY A 69 -2.58 0.48 25.19
N VAL A 70 -2.47 0.29 23.87
CA VAL A 70 -3.31 0.95 22.86
C VAL A 70 -4.31 -0.04 22.26
N GLY A 71 -5.52 -0.08 22.82
CA GLY A 71 -6.64 -0.80 22.21
C GLY A 71 -7.25 -0.05 21.02
N ARG A 72 -8.20 -0.69 20.32
CA ARG A 72 -8.86 -0.13 19.11
C ARG A 72 -9.44 1.27 19.31
N VAL A 73 -10.10 1.53 20.44
CA VAL A 73 -10.72 2.83 20.75
C VAL A 73 -9.65 3.91 20.93
N LYS A 74 -8.59 3.59 21.67
CA LYS A 74 -7.45 4.51 21.88
C LYS A 74 -6.67 4.76 20.59
N ALA A 75 -6.50 3.73 19.75
CA ALA A 75 -5.87 3.85 18.44
C ALA A 75 -6.64 4.82 17.53
N LEU A 76 -7.97 4.72 17.51
CA LEU A 76 -8.81 5.65 16.75
C LEU A 76 -8.70 7.08 17.26
N ALA A 77 -8.80 7.29 18.57
CA ALA A 77 -8.70 8.62 19.16
C ALA A 77 -7.31 9.25 18.93
N LEU A 78 -6.24 8.46 18.98
CA LEU A 78 -4.88 8.90 18.65
C LEU A 78 -4.74 9.25 17.17
N LEU A 79 -5.26 8.44 16.25
CA LEU A 79 -5.21 8.73 14.81
C LEU A 79 -6.09 9.92 14.40
N GLN A 80 -7.15 10.21 15.15
CA GLN A 80 -7.96 11.41 14.96
C GLN A 80 -7.22 12.68 15.42
N HIS A 81 -6.48 12.61 16.53
CA HIS A 81 -5.73 13.75 17.04
C HIS A 81 -4.39 13.97 16.32
N PHE A 82 -3.69 12.91 15.95
CA PHE A 82 -2.41 12.96 15.27
C PHE A 82 -2.60 12.67 13.78
N SER A 83 -2.48 13.70 12.94
CA SER A 83 -2.58 13.61 11.48
C SER A 83 -1.43 12.86 10.78
N SER A 84 -0.59 12.11 11.52
CA SER A 84 0.47 11.25 11.00
C SER A 84 1.01 10.33 12.09
N ILE A 85 1.38 9.10 11.73
CA ILE A 85 2.08 8.16 12.61
C ILE A 85 3.39 8.78 13.13
N GLN A 86 4.10 9.54 12.28
CA GLN A 86 5.35 10.19 12.69
C GLN A 86 5.13 11.20 13.83
N LYS A 87 4.02 11.93 13.81
CA LYS A 87 3.67 12.86 14.89
C LYS A 87 3.31 12.11 16.17
N LEU A 88 2.66 10.96 16.06
CA LEU A 88 2.38 10.09 17.20
C LEU A 88 3.67 9.55 17.83
N CYS A 89 4.62 9.08 17.01
CA CYS A 89 5.90 8.56 17.51
C CYS A 89 6.73 9.64 18.25
N ASN A 90 6.68 10.88 17.78
CA ASN A 90 7.42 12.00 18.37
C ASN A 90 6.62 12.80 19.42
N ALA A 91 5.42 12.35 19.79
CA ALA A 91 4.56 13.07 20.72
C ALA A 91 5.13 13.03 22.15
N ALA A 92 5.04 14.17 22.84
CA ALA A 92 5.39 14.25 24.26
C ALA A 92 4.33 13.52 25.11
N PRO A 93 4.68 12.95 26.28
CA PRO A 93 3.73 12.27 27.16
C PRO A 93 2.51 13.14 27.53
N ALA A 94 2.73 14.44 27.75
CA ALA A 94 1.68 15.41 28.05
C ALA A 94 0.63 15.57 26.94
N GLN A 95 0.98 15.31 25.68
CA GLN A 95 0.05 15.36 24.55
C GLN A 95 -0.74 14.05 24.38
N LEU A 96 -0.23 12.95 24.90
CA LEU A 96 -0.86 11.62 24.85
C LEU A 96 -1.80 11.39 26.05
N GLU A 97 -1.45 11.95 27.21
CA GLU A 97 -2.23 11.89 28.46
C GLU A 97 -3.74 12.13 28.32
N PRO A 98 -4.22 13.21 27.67
CA PRO A 98 -5.65 13.48 27.55
C PRO A 98 -6.43 12.41 26.75
N ILE A 99 -5.74 11.59 25.96
CA ILE A 99 -6.34 10.62 25.05
C ILE A 99 -6.28 9.20 25.63
N VAL A 100 -5.15 8.83 26.23
CA VAL A 100 -4.88 7.44 26.66
C VAL A 100 -4.74 7.26 28.17
N GLY A 101 -4.59 8.35 28.93
CA GLY A 101 -4.28 8.37 30.35
C GLY A 101 -2.76 8.29 30.63
N HIS A 102 -2.35 8.76 31.82
CA HIS A 102 -0.94 8.91 32.21
C HIS A 102 -0.10 7.63 32.06
N ALA A 103 -0.59 6.49 32.57
CA ALA A 103 0.13 5.22 32.49
C ALA A 103 0.35 4.74 31.05
N ALA A 104 -0.66 4.88 30.18
CA ALA A 104 -0.56 4.48 28.78
C ALA A 104 0.31 5.45 27.98
N ALA A 105 0.23 6.76 28.26
CA ALA A 105 1.06 7.78 27.61
C ALA A 105 2.57 7.51 27.82
N GLN A 106 2.96 7.17 29.04
CA GLN A 106 4.34 6.80 29.35
C GLN A 106 4.76 5.49 28.67
N GLN A 107 3.89 4.47 28.62
CA GLN A 107 4.18 3.22 27.93
C GLN A 107 4.40 3.40 26.43
N ILE A 108 3.56 4.21 25.78
CA ILE A 108 3.68 4.54 24.36
C ILE A 108 4.99 5.29 24.10
N HIS A 109 5.29 6.33 24.89
CA HIS A 109 6.52 7.12 24.72
C HIS A 109 7.78 6.26 24.96
N ASN A 110 7.78 5.43 26.00
CA ASN A 110 8.87 4.50 26.28
C ASN A 110 9.02 3.45 25.17
N PHE A 111 7.93 2.97 24.57
CA PHE A 111 7.99 2.02 23.46
C PHE A 111 8.72 2.60 22.23
N PHE A 112 8.54 3.88 21.94
CA PHE A 112 9.18 4.53 20.78
C PHE A 112 10.59 5.05 21.06
N HIS A 113 10.88 5.52 22.28
CA HIS A 113 12.14 6.18 22.61
C HIS A 113 13.14 5.32 23.40
N LYS A 114 12.72 4.19 23.98
CA LYS A 114 13.65 3.31 24.70
C LYS A 114 14.39 2.40 23.73
N PRO A 115 15.73 2.50 23.62
CA PRO A 115 16.49 1.58 22.80
C PRO A 115 16.40 0.18 23.42
N ARG A 116 15.97 -0.81 22.62
CA ARG A 116 16.06 -2.23 22.97
C ARG A 116 17.51 -2.66 22.74
N TRP A 117 18.24 -2.87 23.82
CA TRP A 117 19.50 -3.61 23.85
C TRP A 117 19.23 -5.00 24.44
#